data_AF-A0A174MVA7-F1
#
_entry.id   AF-A0A174MVA7-F1
#
_cell.length_a   1.000
_cell.length_b   1.000
_cell.length_c   1.000
_cell.angle_alpha   90.00
_cell.angle_beta   90.00
_cell.angle_gamma   90.00
#
_symmetry.space_group_name_H-M   'P 1'
#
loop_
_entity.id
_entity.type
_entity.pdbx_description
1 polymer ?
#
loop_
_entity_poly.entity_id
_entity_poly.type
_entity_poly.pdbx_seq_one_letter_code
_entity_poly.pdbx_strand_id
1 'polypeptide(L)'
;MKKKVFITGKVYDLGTLGVNEVENEVQADLDKVFNAGGVRFQMREVSGKTLELTFLRKYREREIDWLNYDPKLIYNIDANIITGHSFNGFRIPDYWGGVPFGYTFSMPKREFIKCYRNSAILLGADQVKKVKITAQPEKVIIKLMF
;
A
#
# COMPACT_ATOMS: atom_id res chain seq x y z
N MET A 1 -12.79 -10.29 10.61
CA MET A 1 -11.41 -10.78 10.87
C MET A 1 -10.82 -10.19 12.16
N LYS A 2 -10.15 -10.95 13.06
CA LYS A 2 -9.41 -10.40 14.23
C LYS A 2 -7.92 -10.27 13.93
N LYS A 3 -7.54 -9.24 13.16
CA LYS A 3 -6.14 -9.01 12.74
C LYS A 3 -5.76 -7.53 12.82
N LYS A 4 -4.51 -7.28 13.22
CA LYS A 4 -3.85 -6.00 13.12
C LYS A 4 -3.19 -5.86 11.75
N VAL A 5 -3.54 -4.81 11.00
CA VAL A 5 -3.09 -4.63 9.61
C VAL A 5 -2.37 -3.31 9.44
N PHE A 6 -1.21 -3.35 8.77
CA PHE A 6 -0.43 -2.16 8.46
C PHE A 6 -0.87 -1.58 7.11
N ILE A 7 -1.38 -0.35 7.11
CA ILE A 7 -1.85 0.37 5.93
C ILE A 7 -1.49 1.84 6.08
N THR A 8 -0.83 2.41 5.07
CA THR A 8 -0.58 3.86 4.96
C THR A 8 -0.03 4.51 6.24
N GLY A 9 1.06 3.95 6.79
CA GLY A 9 1.77 4.53 7.94
C GLY A 9 1.18 4.18 9.32
N LYS A 10 0.07 3.41 9.38
CA LYS A 10 -0.61 3.08 10.63
C LYS A 10 -0.96 1.60 10.72
N VAL A 11 -1.14 1.12 11.96
CA VAL A 11 -1.64 -0.24 12.24
C VAL A 11 -3.05 -0.15 12.77
N TYR A 12 -3.98 -0.83 12.11
CA TYR A 12 -5.40 -0.87 12.47
C TYR A 12 -5.76 -2.25 13.03
N ASP A 13 -6.48 -2.30 14.16
CA ASP A 13 -6.96 -3.55 14.75
C ASP A 13 -8.39 -3.86 14.29
N LEU A 14 -8.53 -4.84 13.38
CA LEU A 14 -9.84 -5.28 12.88
C LEU A 14 -10.65 -6.12 13.88
N GLY A 15 -10.06 -6.43 15.04
CA GLY A 15 -10.80 -6.94 16.18
C GLY A 15 -11.60 -5.87 16.92
N THR A 16 -11.25 -4.59 16.73
CA THR A 16 -11.92 -3.44 17.37
C THR A 16 -12.65 -2.53 16.38
N LEU A 17 -12.08 -2.33 15.18
CA LEU A 17 -12.65 -1.48 14.13
C LEU A 17 -13.22 -2.34 13.00
N GLY A 18 -14.37 -1.91 12.46
CA GLY A 18 -14.93 -2.45 11.25
C GLY A 18 -14.11 -2.07 10.01
N VAL A 19 -14.21 -2.89 8.95
CA VAL A 19 -13.53 -2.62 7.67
C VAL A 19 -13.88 -1.24 7.10
N ASN A 20 -15.14 -0.81 7.20
CA ASN A 20 -15.58 0.50 6.71
C ASN A 20 -14.99 1.66 7.51
N GLU A 21 -14.77 1.48 8.82
CA GLU A 21 -14.14 2.52 9.66
C GLU A 21 -12.68 2.70 9.26
N VAL A 22 -11.94 1.60 9.10
CA VAL A 22 -10.55 1.62 8.61
C VAL A 22 -10.47 2.18 7.19
N GLU A 23 -11.41 1.84 6.30
CA GLU A 23 -11.48 2.41 4.95
C GLU A 23 -11.60 3.94 4.98
N ASN A 24 -12.52 4.46 5.80
CA ASN A 24 -12.73 5.90 5.94
C ASN A 24 -11.51 6.62 6.54
N GLU A 25 -10.86 6.05 7.56
CA GLU A 25 -9.66 6.64 8.16
C GLU A 25 -8.48 6.69 7.18
N VAL A 26 -8.23 5.59 6.46
CA VAL A 26 -7.17 5.54 5.45
C VAL A 26 -7.47 6.51 4.31
N GLN A 27 -8.72 6.60 3.86
CA GLN A 27 -9.12 7.56 2.82
C GLN A 27 -8.88 9.00 3.29
N ALA A 28 -9.27 9.35 4.51
CA ALA A 28 -9.07 10.69 5.06
C ALA A 28 -7.60 11.08 5.18
N ASP A 29 -6.71 10.13 5.47
CA ASP A 29 -5.27 10.38 5.46
C ASP A 29 -4.71 10.55 4.05
N LEU A 30 -5.17 9.75 3.08
CA LEU A 30 -4.76 9.89 1.68
C LEU A 30 -5.22 11.22 1.07
N ASP A 31 -6.44 11.68 1.39
CA ASP A 31 -6.97 12.96 0.90
C ASP A 31 -6.17 14.17 1.38
N LYS A 32 -5.54 14.10 2.56
CA LYS A 32 -4.62 15.14 3.06
C LYS A 32 -3.32 15.21 2.28
N VAL A 33 -2.86 14.09 1.72
CA VAL A 33 -1.57 13.98 1.03
C VAL A 33 -1.71 14.25 -0.47
N PHE A 34 -2.73 13.69 -1.11
CA PHE A 34 -2.89 13.70 -2.57
C PHE A 34 -3.94 14.68 -3.08
N ASN A 35 -4.51 15.51 -2.19
CA ASN A 35 -5.76 16.24 -2.38
C ASN A 35 -6.96 15.29 -2.62
N ALA A 36 -8.16 15.76 -2.27
CA ALA A 36 -9.39 14.97 -2.42
C ALA A 36 -9.55 14.43 -3.85
N GLY A 37 -9.61 13.10 -3.98
CA GLY A 37 -9.81 12.41 -5.26
C GLY A 37 -8.54 12.06 -6.05
N GLY A 38 -7.34 12.31 -5.52
CA GLY A 38 -6.09 11.82 -6.11
C GLY A 38 -5.92 10.30 -5.99
N VAL A 39 -6.29 9.74 -4.83
CA VAL A 39 -6.32 8.30 -4.56
C VAL A 39 -7.65 7.96 -3.88
N ARG A 40 -8.35 6.95 -4.40
CA ARG A 40 -9.50 6.32 -3.77
C ARG A 40 -9.10 4.96 -3.22
N PHE A 41 -9.29 4.77 -1.93
CA PHE A 41 -9.04 3.53 -1.23
C PHE A 41 -10.34 2.74 -1.08
N GLN A 42 -10.22 1.41 -1.15
CA GLN A 42 -11.28 0.46 -0.86
C GLN A 42 -10.69 -0.72 -0.11
N MET A 43 -11.39 -1.20 0.91
CA MET A 43 -10.98 -2.30 1.74
C MET A 43 -12.10 -3.33 1.85
N ARG A 44 -11.77 -4.61 1.66
CA ARG A 44 -12.74 -5.69 1.71
C ARG A 44 -12.18 -6.93 2.37
N GLU A 45 -12.94 -7.51 3.30
CA GLU A 45 -12.74 -8.89 3.74
C GLU A 45 -13.28 -9.84 2.65
N VAL A 46 -12.38 -10.47 1.89
CA VAL A 46 -12.75 -11.39 0.79
C VAL A 46 -13.09 -12.78 1.34
N SER A 47 -12.41 -13.18 2.41
CA SER A 47 -12.70 -14.37 3.20
C SER A 47 -12.19 -14.15 4.63
N GLY A 48 -12.55 -15.01 5.58
CA GLY A 48 -12.14 -14.87 6.99
C GLY A 48 -10.62 -14.80 7.26
N LYS A 49 -9.78 -15.04 6.24
CA LYS A 49 -8.31 -14.96 6.31
C LYS A 49 -7.70 -14.07 5.23
N THR A 50 -8.49 -13.46 4.36
CA THR A 50 -7.98 -12.66 3.23
C THR A 50 -8.60 -11.28 3.22
N LEU A 51 -7.74 -10.27 3.32
CA LEU A 51 -8.10 -8.87 3.16
C LEU A 51 -7.61 -8.36 1.80
N GLU A 52 -8.48 -7.70 1.06
CA GLU A 52 -8.14 -7.02 -0.20
C GLU A 52 -8.15 -5.51 0.02
N LEU A 53 -7.05 -4.87 -0.37
CA LEU A 53 -6.84 -3.43 -0.34
C LEU A 53 -6.72 -2.95 -1.78
N THR A 54 -7.58 -2.05 -2.22
CA THR A 54 -7.51 -1.47 -3.57
C THR A 54 -7.26 0.02 -3.46
N PHE A 55 -6.20 0.48 -4.12
CA PHE A 55 -5.88 1.89 -4.26
C PHE A 55 -6.07 2.27 -5.72
N LEU A 56 -7.22 2.86 -6.05
CA LEU A 56 -7.45 3.50 -7.33
C LEU A 56 -6.79 4.87 -7.30
N ARG A 57 -6.05 5.24 -8.33
CA ARG A 57 -5.33 6.50 -8.35
C ARG A 57 -5.40 7.14 -9.72
N LYS A 58 -5.42 8.46 -9.74
CA LYS A 58 -5.27 9.24 -10.96
C LYS A 58 -3.83 9.71 -11.02
N TYR A 59 -3.05 9.16 -11.94
CA TYR A 59 -1.77 9.77 -12.26
C TYR A 59 -2.01 11.00 -13.12
N ARG A 60 -1.24 12.06 -12.89
CA ARG A 60 -1.20 13.17 -13.83
C ARG A 60 -0.53 12.69 -15.12
N GLU A 61 -0.93 13.29 -16.23
CA GLU A 61 -0.23 13.10 -17.50
C GLU A 61 1.27 13.36 -17.29
N ARG A 62 2.13 12.40 -17.68
CA ARG A 62 3.60 12.38 -17.50
C ARG A 62 4.15 11.94 -16.13
N GLU A 63 3.32 11.59 -15.14
CA GLU A 63 3.82 11.01 -13.87
C GLU A 63 4.16 9.52 -13.98
N ILE A 64 3.47 8.82 -14.87
CA ILE A 64 3.83 7.47 -15.30
C ILE A 64 3.94 7.49 -16.82
N ASP A 65 5.03 6.94 -17.32
CA ASP A 65 5.13 6.58 -18.71
C ASP A 65 4.22 5.38 -18.98
N TRP A 66 2.99 5.69 -19.38
CA TRP A 66 1.96 4.69 -19.64
C TRP A 66 2.34 3.71 -20.76
N LEU A 67 3.18 4.14 -21.71
CA LEU A 67 3.70 3.28 -22.77
C LEU A 67 4.64 2.21 -22.23
N ASN A 68 5.30 2.49 -21.10
CA ASN A 68 6.29 1.62 -20.46
C ASN A 68 5.83 1.09 -19.10
N TYR A 69 4.51 1.05 -18.84
CA TYR A 69 3.98 0.48 -17.61
C TYR A 69 4.21 -1.04 -17.55
N ASP A 70 5.03 -1.51 -16.60
CA ASP A 70 5.24 -2.94 -16.38
C ASP A 70 4.43 -3.45 -15.17
N PRO A 71 3.39 -4.28 -15.38
CA PRO A 71 2.59 -4.84 -14.30
C PRO A 71 3.36 -5.83 -13.42
N LYS A 72 4.60 -6.23 -13.75
CA LYS A 72 5.47 -7.06 -12.91
C LYS A 72 6.20 -6.25 -11.84
N LEU A 73 6.31 -4.94 -12.02
CA LEU A 73 6.95 -4.03 -11.07
C LEU A 73 5.92 -3.42 -10.11
N ILE A 74 6.42 -2.73 -9.11
CA ILE A 74 5.66 -1.80 -8.29
C ILE A 74 6.35 -0.45 -8.34
N TYR A 75 5.60 0.60 -8.66
CA TYR A 75 6.14 1.94 -8.78
C TYR A 75 6.32 2.56 -7.38
N ASN A 76 7.29 3.46 -7.23
CA ASN A 76 7.63 4.08 -5.95
C ASN A 76 6.43 4.83 -5.36
N ILE A 77 5.65 5.49 -6.21
CA ILE A 77 4.39 6.13 -5.82
C ILE A 77 3.38 5.13 -5.22
N ASP A 78 3.28 3.92 -5.79
CA ASP A 78 2.42 2.88 -5.26
C ASP A 78 2.94 2.39 -3.91
N ALA A 79 4.25 2.13 -3.83
CA ALA A 79 4.90 1.72 -2.59
C ALA A 79 4.66 2.77 -1.49
N ASN A 80 4.77 4.06 -1.79
CA ASN A 80 4.50 5.16 -0.86
C ASN A 80 3.02 5.21 -0.46
N ILE A 81 2.09 5.13 -1.40
CA ILE A 81 0.64 5.10 -1.11
C ILE A 81 0.29 3.95 -0.17
N ILE A 82 0.78 2.75 -0.46
CA ILE A 82 0.48 1.54 0.31
C ILE A 82 1.03 1.62 1.74
N THR A 83 2.25 2.15 1.88
CA THR A 83 3.01 2.09 3.13
C THR A 83 2.94 3.38 3.93
N GLY A 84 2.47 4.47 3.34
CA GLY A 84 2.52 5.81 3.91
C GLY A 84 3.92 6.41 3.93
N HIS A 85 4.90 5.79 3.25
CA HIS A 85 6.27 6.28 3.26
C HIS A 85 6.34 7.72 2.74
N SER A 86 7.07 8.57 3.48
CA SER A 86 7.19 10.02 3.28
C SER A 86 5.93 10.85 3.58
N PHE A 87 4.79 10.24 3.93
CA PHE A 87 3.61 11.00 4.33
C PHE A 87 3.77 11.49 5.77
N ASN A 88 3.65 12.80 5.98
CA ASN A 88 3.83 13.45 7.28
C ASN A 88 5.16 13.07 7.97
N GLY A 89 6.23 12.87 7.18
CA GLY A 89 7.54 12.47 7.70
C GLY A 89 7.66 11.00 8.15
N PHE A 90 6.61 10.18 7.96
CA PHE A 90 6.67 8.76 8.28
C PHE A 90 7.71 8.03 7.44
N ARG A 91 8.52 7.19 8.07
CA ARG A 91 9.50 6.33 7.42
C ARG A 91 9.19 4.88 7.75
N ILE A 92 8.99 4.10 6.71
CA ILE A 92 8.82 2.66 6.84
C ILE A 92 10.09 2.04 7.48
N PRO A 93 9.97 1.14 8.48
CA PRO A 93 11.13 0.61 9.19
C PRO A 93 12.09 -0.22 8.34
N ASP A 94 11.58 -1.14 7.52
CA ASP A 94 12.36 -1.89 6.55
C ASP A 94 12.12 -1.29 5.17
N TYR A 95 13.03 -0.37 4.79
CA TYR A 95 12.91 0.40 3.55
C TYR A 95 13.56 -0.33 2.39
N TRP A 96 12.91 -0.28 1.22
CA TRP A 96 13.38 -0.93 0.00
C TRP A 96 14.65 -0.31 -0.59
N GLY A 97 15.08 0.88 -0.11
CA GLY A 97 16.47 1.27 0.14
C GLY A 97 17.53 1.29 -0.97
N GLY A 98 17.30 0.66 -2.12
CA GLY A 98 18.32 0.39 -3.14
C GLY A 98 18.06 1.08 -4.47
N VAL A 99 17.40 2.24 -4.46
CA VAL A 99 17.12 3.01 -5.68
C VAL A 99 18.23 4.05 -5.83
N PRO A 100 19.14 3.93 -6.83
CA PRO A 100 20.16 4.96 -7.06
C PRO A 100 19.50 6.32 -7.30
N PHE A 101 20.12 7.36 -6.77
CA PHE A 101 19.69 8.75 -6.95
C PHE A 101 19.48 9.00 -8.46
N GLY A 102 18.23 9.24 -8.87
CA GLY A 102 17.88 9.74 -10.20
C GLY A 102 17.17 8.79 -11.17
N TYR A 103 17.06 7.47 -10.98
CA TYR A 103 16.69 6.62 -12.15
C TYR A 103 15.75 5.41 -12.00
N THR A 104 15.28 4.98 -10.83
CA THR A 104 14.27 3.88 -10.80
C THR A 104 13.00 4.25 -10.03
N PHE A 105 12.00 4.72 -10.78
CA PHE A 105 10.63 4.96 -10.32
C PHE A 105 9.87 3.68 -9.90
N SER A 106 10.50 2.50 -9.93
CA SER A 106 9.87 1.21 -9.68
C SER A 106 10.86 0.15 -9.20
N MET A 107 10.32 -0.94 -8.63
CA MET A 107 11.10 -2.09 -8.12
C MET A 107 10.36 -3.41 -8.35
N PRO A 108 11.03 -4.57 -8.25
CA PRO A 108 10.35 -5.87 -8.26
C PRO A 108 9.36 -6.01 -7.11
N LYS A 109 8.16 -6.53 -7.38
CA LYS A 109 7.14 -6.78 -6.34
C LYS A 109 7.65 -7.65 -5.19
N ARG A 110 8.55 -8.59 -5.46
CA ARG A 110 9.14 -9.47 -4.44
C ARG A 110 9.90 -8.68 -3.37
N GLU A 111 10.69 -7.69 -3.78
CA GLU A 111 11.47 -6.86 -2.86
C GLU A 111 10.54 -5.99 -2.01
N PHE A 112 9.55 -5.36 -2.65
CA PHE A 112 8.53 -4.60 -1.92
C PHE A 112 7.76 -5.47 -0.91
N ILE A 113 7.32 -6.67 -1.31
CA ILE A 113 6.59 -7.60 -0.43
C ILE A 113 7.43 -7.98 0.79
N LYS A 114 8.74 -8.20 0.61
CA LYS A 114 9.66 -8.49 1.72
C LYS A 114 9.69 -7.32 2.71
N CYS A 115 9.96 -6.12 2.20
CA CYS A 115 10.03 -4.89 3.00
C CYS A 115 8.71 -4.59 3.73
N TYR A 116 7.58 -4.71 3.03
CA TYR A 116 6.24 -4.50 3.60
C TYR A 116 5.96 -5.48 4.74
N ARG A 117 6.23 -6.79 4.56
CA ARG A 117 5.95 -7.81 5.58
C ARG A 117 6.81 -7.61 6.83
N ASN A 118 8.09 -7.32 6.65
CA ASN A 118 9.01 -7.05 7.76
C ASN A 118 8.59 -5.79 8.52
N SER A 119 8.27 -4.73 7.80
CA SER A 119 7.81 -3.46 8.38
C SER A 119 6.49 -3.60 9.12
N ALA A 120 5.53 -4.35 8.57
CA ALA A 120 4.27 -4.61 9.25
C ALA A 120 4.50 -5.27 10.63
N ILE A 121 5.40 -6.25 10.72
CA ILE A 121 5.77 -6.89 11.99
C ILE A 121 6.45 -5.89 12.93
N LEU A 122 7.42 -5.11 12.44
CA LEU A 122 8.14 -4.11 13.24
C LEU A 122 7.22 -3.02 13.79
N LEU A 123 6.14 -2.69 13.07
CA LEU A 123 5.12 -1.72 13.49
C LEU A 123 4.04 -2.33 14.40
N GLY A 124 4.09 -3.64 14.69
CA GLY A 124 3.15 -4.32 15.58
C GLY A 124 1.88 -4.83 14.90
N ALA A 125 1.84 -4.92 13.57
CA ALA A 125 0.78 -5.61 12.85
C ALA A 125 0.97 -7.14 12.91
N ASP A 126 -0.10 -7.88 12.64
CA ASP A 126 -0.04 -9.33 12.55
C ASP A 126 0.79 -9.79 11.36
N GLN A 127 1.48 -10.91 11.53
CA GLN A 127 2.26 -11.51 10.45
C GLN A 127 1.36 -11.92 9.28
N VAL A 128 1.58 -11.30 8.13
CA VAL A 128 0.96 -11.71 6.86
C VAL A 128 1.72 -12.92 6.31
N LYS A 129 1.03 -14.04 6.11
CA LYS A 129 1.63 -15.26 5.54
C LYS A 129 1.98 -15.09 4.07
N LYS A 130 1.09 -14.47 3.31
CA LYS A 130 1.27 -14.25 1.87
C LYS A 130 0.67 -12.91 1.44
N VAL A 131 1.43 -12.18 0.64
CA VAL A 131 0.98 -10.96 -0.03
C VAL A 131 0.92 -11.24 -1.53
N LYS A 132 -0.18 -10.87 -2.19
CA LYS A 132 -0.26 -10.80 -3.65
C LYS A 132 -0.52 -9.37 -4.08
N ILE A 133 0.18 -8.91 -5.11
CA ILE A 133 0.04 -7.56 -5.64
C ILE A 133 -0.32 -7.64 -7.12
N THR A 134 -1.46 -7.07 -7.46
CA THR A 134 -1.86 -6.82 -8.85
C THR A 134 -1.69 -5.34 -9.11
N ALA A 135 -0.78 -4.99 -10.00
CA ALA A 135 -0.51 -3.62 -10.38
C ALA A 135 -1.12 -3.41 -11.76
N GLN A 136 -1.97 -2.39 -11.88
CA GLN A 136 -2.58 -1.92 -13.12
C GLN A 136 -2.33 -0.43 -13.27
N PRO A 137 -2.46 0.11 -14.49
CA PRO A 137 -2.28 1.53 -14.73
C PRO A 137 -3.08 2.42 -13.75
N GLU A 138 -4.36 2.14 -13.53
CA GLU A 138 -5.27 2.99 -12.73
C GLU A 138 -5.35 2.57 -11.25
N LYS A 139 -4.77 1.41 -10.88
CA LYS A 139 -4.91 0.88 -9.52
C LYS A 139 -3.86 -0.14 -9.13
N VAL A 140 -3.63 -0.24 -7.82
CA VAL A 140 -2.92 -1.38 -7.21
C VAL A 140 -3.85 -2.09 -6.24
N ILE A 141 -3.87 -3.41 -6.34
CA ILE A 141 -4.64 -4.29 -5.46
C ILE A 141 -3.65 -5.14 -4.67
N ILE A 142 -3.80 -5.14 -3.36
CA ILE A 142 -3.04 -5.98 -2.44
C ILE A 142 -3.97 -6.96 -1.77
N LYS A 143 -3.61 -8.25 -1.80
CA LYS A 143 -4.26 -9.28 -1.01
C LYS A 143 -3.35 -9.72 0.12
N LEU A 144 -3.78 -9.48 1.35
CA LEU A 144 -3.12 -9.93 2.57
C LEU A 144 -3.79 -11.22 3.04
N MET A 145 -3.04 -12.32 3.06
CA MET A 145 -3.51 -13.62 3.54
C MET A 145 -2.83 -13.96 4.87
N PHE A 146 -3.63 -14.14 5.91
CA PHE A 146 -3.21 -14.39 7.29
C PHE A 146 -3.32 -15.86 7.71
#